data_AF-A0A087GAT4-F1
#
_entry.id   AF-A0A087GAT4-F1
#
_cell.length_a   1.000
_cell.length_b   1.000
_cell.length_c   1.000
_cell.angle_alpha   90.00
_cell.angle_beta   90.00
_cell.angle_gamma   90.00
#
_symmetry.space_group_name_H-M   'P 1'
#
loop_
_entity.id
_entity.type
_entity.pdbx_description
1 polymer ?
#
loop_
_entity_poly.entity_id
_entity_poly.type
_entity_poly.pdbx_seq_one_letter_code
_entity_poly.pdbx_strand_id
1 'polypeptide(L)' 'MIIYQDTFKVFHLYSKLGPLPQFDCMSSLDASVYPSDLEWLPTFLECCPNLESLVLTLDAYLEKINSKEMN' A
#
# COMPACT_ATOMS: atom_id res chain seq x y z
N MET A 1 7.89 -2.17 9.67
CA MET A 1 6.92 -1.05 9.79
C MET A 1 5.54 -1.61 9.51
N ILE A 2 4.51 -1.13 10.21
CA ILE A 2 3.11 -1.46 9.91
C ILE A 2 2.44 -0.20 9.33
N ILE A 3 1.80 -0.32 8.17
CA ILE A 3 1.15 0.78 7.46
C ILE A 3 -0.30 0.39 7.16
N TYR A 4 -1.25 1.25 7.50
CA TYR A 4 -2.67 1.08 7.12
C TYR A 4 -3.01 1.86 5.85
N GLN A 5 -4.14 1.55 5.21
CA GLN A 5 -4.49 2.11 3.89
C GLN A 5 -4.41 3.64 3.82
N ASP A 6 -4.90 4.34 4.84
CA ASP A 6 -4.94 5.79 4.86
C ASP A 6 -3.53 6.37 4.98
N THR A 7 -2.64 5.68 5.72
CA THR A 7 -1.24 6.07 5.83
C THR A 7 -0.50 5.84 4.51
N PHE A 8 -0.78 4.74 3.82
CA PHE A 8 -0.21 4.46 2.50
C PHE A 8 -0.63 5.54 1.48
N LYS A 9 -1.90 5.96 1.50
CA LYS A 9 -2.39 7.09 0.70
C LYS A 9 -1.67 8.39 1.03
N VAL A 10 -1.43 8.68 2.31
CA VAL A 10 -0.69 9.88 2.72
C VAL A 10 0.72 9.88 2.14
N PHE A 11 1.44 8.75 2.15
CA PHE A 11 2.75 8.66 1.51
C PHE A 11 2.70 8.97 0.01
N HIS A 12 1.69 8.44 -0.70
CA HIS A 12 1.49 8.78 -2.11
C HIS A 12 1.18 10.26 -2.34
N LEU A 13 0.35 10.87 -1.48
CA LEU A 13 0.06 12.31 -1.59
C LEU A 13 1.32 13.15 -1.32
N TYR A 14 2.14 12.75 -0.35
CA TYR A 14 3.38 13.44 -0.05
C TYR A 14 4.41 13.30 -1.18
N SER A 15 4.48 12.13 -1.84
CA SER A 15 5.41 11.91 -2.96
C SER A 15 5.14 12.82 -4.16
N LYS A 16 3.95 13.42 -4.27
CA LYS A 16 3.62 14.45 -5.28
C LYS A 16 4.22 15.82 -4.97
N LEU A 17 4.55 16.07 -3.70
CA LEU A 17 5.14 17.34 -3.25
C LEU A 17 6.67 17.32 -3.31
N GLY A 18 7.28 16.14 -3.31
CA GLY A 18 8.72 15.95 -3.38
C GLY A 18 9.10 14.47 -3.19
N PRO A 19 10.40 14.14 -3.29
CA PRO A 19 10.86 12.77 -3.07
C PRO A 19 10.56 12.33 -1.63
N LEU A 20 10.14 11.07 -1.49
CA LEU A 20 10.01 10.44 -0.17
C LEU A 20 11.40 10.24 0.46
N PRO A 21 11.49 10.27 1.80
CA PRO A 21 12.74 9.91 2.47
C PRO A 21 13.06 8.43 2.24
N GLN A 22 14.35 8.10 2.21
CA GLN A 22 14.77 6.71 2.26
C GLN A 22 14.59 6.13 3.67
N PHE A 23 14.19 4.87 3.71
CA PHE A 23 13.96 4.06 4.90
C PHE A 23 14.99 2.92 4.95
N ASP A 24 16.27 3.26 4.94
CA ASP A 24 17.37 2.29 4.84
C ASP A 24 17.39 1.27 6.00
N CYS A 25 16.85 1.62 7.16
CA CYS A 25 16.81 0.68 8.30
C CYS A 25 15.59 -0.26 8.26
N MET A 26 14.73 -0.18 7.25
CA MET A 26 13.51 -0.99 7.19
C MET A 26 13.79 -2.35 6.56
N SER A 27 13.83 -3.40 7.39
CA SER A 27 13.93 -4.79 6.91
C SER A 27 12.60 -5.51 6.76
N SER A 28 11.51 -4.99 7.36
CA SER A 28 10.18 -5.57 7.24
C SER A 28 9.11 -4.51 7.06
N LEU A 29 8.12 -4.82 6.21
CA LEU A 29 6.95 -4.00 5.94
C LEU A 29 5.69 -4.87 5.95
N ASP A 30 4.73 -4.51 6.78
CA ASP A 30 3.36 -5.01 6.76
C ASP A 30 2.46 -3.85 6.36
N ALA A 31 1.82 -3.94 5.20
CA ALA A 31 0.98 -2.88 4.67
C ALA A 31 -0.41 -3.36 4.29
N SER A 32 -1.42 -2.65 4.78
CA SER A 32 -2.78 -2.72 4.27
C SER A 32 -2.97 -1.65 3.20
N VAL A 33 -3.40 -2.05 2.00
CA VAL A 33 -3.56 -1.14 0.85
C VAL A 33 -4.85 -1.43 0.09
N TYR A 34 -5.45 -0.41 -0.51
CA TYR A 34 -6.54 -0.63 -1.45
C TYR A 34 -6.02 -1.22 -2.76
N PRO A 35 -6.79 -2.06 -3.46
CA PRO A 35 -6.41 -2.55 -4.79
C PRO A 35 -6.08 -1.44 -5.78
N SER A 36 -6.78 -0.30 -5.70
CA SER A 36 -6.54 0.89 -6.53
C SER A 36 -5.18 1.54 -6.30
N ASP A 37 -4.62 1.39 -5.11
CA ASP A 37 -3.42 2.11 -4.67
C ASP A 37 -2.16 1.26 -4.91
N LEU A 38 -2.32 0.00 -5.33
CA LEU A 38 -1.23 -0.94 -5.55
C LEU A 38 -0.24 -0.47 -6.63
N GLU A 39 -0.70 0.37 -7.57
CA GLU A 39 0.18 0.99 -8.57
C GLU A 39 1.29 1.87 -7.97
N TRP A 40 1.10 2.38 -6.73
CA TRP A 40 2.10 3.23 -6.06
C TRP A 40 3.07 2.43 -5.18
N LEU A 41 2.80 1.14 -4.97
CA LEU A 41 3.63 0.28 -4.13
C LEU A 41 5.09 0.21 -4.61
N PRO A 42 5.40 0.04 -5.91
CA PRO A 42 6.79 -0.01 -6.36
C PRO A 42 7.60 1.23 -5.97
N THR A 43 7.05 2.43 -6.16
CA THR A 43 7.71 3.70 -5.78
C THR A 43 7.96 3.79 -4.27
N PHE A 44 7.05 3.26 -3.45
CA PHE A 44 7.27 3.20 -2.01
C PHE A 44 8.38 2.20 -1.63
N LEU A 45 8.43 1.04 -2.30
CA LEU A 45 9.45 0.02 -2.07
C LEU A 45 10.85 0.46 -2.50
N GLU A 46 10.97 1.32 -3.51
CA GLU A 46 12.25 1.95 -3.88
C GLU A 46 12.84 2.79 -2.73
N CYS A 47 12.00 3.27 -1.82
CA CYS A 47 12.44 3.99 -0.63
C CYS A 47 12.93 3.06 0.48
N CYS A 48 12.77 1.73 0.36
CA CYS A 48 13.12 0.75 1.40
C CYS A 48 14.17 -0.25 0.89
N PRO A 49 15.43 0.17 0.65
CA PRO A 49 16.41 -0.67 -0.07
C PRO A 49 16.85 -1.94 0.67
N ASN A 50 16.69 -1.99 1.99
CA ASN A 50 17.06 -3.15 2.82
C ASN A 50 15.86 -4.02 3.22
N LEU A 51 14.74 -3.91 2.50
CA LEU A 51 13.53 -4.67 2.81
C LEU A 51 13.72 -6.17 2.51
N GLU A 52 13.64 -7.00 3.55
CA GLU A 52 13.76 -8.46 3.47
C GLU A 52 12.40 -9.16 3.53
N SER A 53 11.42 -8.54 4.18
CA SER A 53 10.08 -9.11 4.37
C SER A 53 9.00 -8.11 4.00
N LEU A 54 8.07 -8.55 3.14
CA LEU A 54 6.92 -7.78 2.72
C LEU A 54 5.65 -8.61 2.93
N VAL A 55 4.74 -8.08 3.74
CA VAL A 55 3.38 -8.58 3.93
C VAL A 55 2.41 -7.54 3.39
N LEU A 56 1.52 -7.96 2.50
CA LEU A 56 0.51 -7.10 1.90
C LEU A 56 -0.88 -7.64 2.18
N THR A 57 -1.72 -6.80 2.78
CA THR A 57 -3.14 -7.06 2.94
C THR A 57 -3.91 -6.16 1.98
N LEU A 58 -4.66 -6.76 1.05
CA LEU A 58 -5.54 -6.00 0.18
C LEU A 58 -6.86 -5.75 0.89
N ASP A 59 -7.10 -4.51 1.29
CA ASP A 59 -8.38 -4.08 1.85
C ASP A 59 -9.36 -3.80 0.69
N ALA A 60 -9.82 -4.89 0.07
CA ALA A 60 -10.93 -4.78 -0.85
C ALA A 60 -12.20 -4.58 -0.01
N TYR A 61 -12.81 -3.39 -0.11
CA TYR A 61 -14.26 -3.32 0.05
C TYR A 61 -14.84 -4.25 -1.02
N LEU A 62 -15.05 -5.51 -0.66
CA LEU A 62 -16.05 -6.31 -1.30
C LEU A 62 -17.34 -5.53 -1.03
N GLU A 63 -17.74 -4.65 -1.94
CA GLU A 63 -19.16 -4.56 -2.20
C GLU A 63 -19.55 -6.03 -2.36
N LYS A 64 -20.33 -6.54 -1.41
CA LYS A 64 -21.09 -7.75 -1.63
C LYS A 64 -21.80 -7.49 -2.94
N ILE A 65 -21.25 -8.01 -4.03
CA ILE A 65 -21.97 -8.14 -5.27
C ILE A 65 -23.12 -9.03 -4.83
N ASN A 66 -24.26 -8.40 -4.55
CA ASN A 66 -25.51 -9.10 -4.46
C ASN A 66 -25.63 -9.70 -5.85
N SER A 67 -25.24 -10.96 -5.98
CA SER A 67 -25.65 -11.83 -7.07
C SER A 67 -27.17 -11.96 -6.94
N LYS A 68 -27.89 -10.89 -7.28
CA LYS A 68 -29.28 -10.98 -7.69
C LYS A 68 -29.22 -11.70 -9.02
N GLU A 69 -29.39 -13.01 -8.91
CA GLU A 69 -29.86 -13.88 -9.98
C GLU A 69 -30.88 -13.10 -10.80
N MET A 70 -30.50 -12.73 -12.02
CA MET A 70 -31.46 -12.29 -13.02
C MET A 70 -32.17 -13.56 -13.52
N ASN A 71 -33.31 -13.84 -12.90
CA ASN A 71 -34.35 -14.71 -13.45
C ASN A 71 -34.91 -14.14 -14.75
#